data_AF-A0A7X7VEC1-F1
#
_entry.id   AF-A0A7X7VEC1-F1
#
_cell.length_a   1.000
_cell.length_b   1.000
_cell.length_c   1.000
_cell.angle_alpha   90.00
_cell.angle_beta   90.00
_cell.angle_gamma   90.00
#
_symmetry.space_group_name_H-M   'P 1'
#
loop_
_entity.id
_entity.type
_entity.pdbx_description
1 polymer ?
#
loop_
_entity_poly.entity_id
_entity_poly.type
_entity_poly.pdbx_seq_one_letter_code
_entity_poly.pdbx_strand_id
1 'polypeptide(L)'
;MGRLATVVRAGLRANFGLATLKYRLFTEKKDRWLVPLVGLAGLGVVPMFYGVVLLIQNVYYVLRPMGQERALLSFGVLAGQLLILLFGVYYVIAAFYFARDLDLLIPLPLRPGEVMASKFAVVVINEWLTVAAVVLPVTVTLGAVSRAGVGYWVNAALVYAALPVIPLALVSLAVVALMRFVNISRKKDALILAGSLLLIGLSVAVQVGLGRSGGG
;
A
#
# COMPACT_ATOMS: atom_id res chain seq x y z
N MET A 1 14.40 -20.22 14.91
CA MET A 1 13.60 -19.52 13.89
C MET A 1 13.50 -20.41 12.67
N GLY A 2 12.29 -20.67 12.16
CA GLY A 2 12.12 -21.49 10.95
C GLY A 2 12.73 -20.81 9.70
N ARG A 3 13.13 -21.61 8.70
CA ARG A 3 13.77 -21.13 7.47
C ARG A 3 12.97 -20.00 6.78
N LEU A 4 11.66 -20.17 6.68
CA LEU A 4 10.73 -19.17 6.13
C LEU A 4 10.77 -17.82 6.87
N ALA A 5 10.79 -17.83 8.21
CA ALA A 5 10.85 -16.60 8.99
C ALA A 5 12.17 -15.83 8.77
N THR A 6 13.27 -16.56 8.56
CA THR A 6 14.57 -15.97 8.21
C THR A 6 14.52 -15.32 6.83
N VAL A 7 13.89 -15.96 5.83
CA VAL A 7 13.76 -15.42 4.48
C VAL A 7 12.86 -14.18 4.47
N VAL A 8 11.71 -14.22 5.15
CA VAL A 8 10.80 -13.06 5.32
C VAL A 8 11.55 -11.88 5.95
N ARG A 9 12.30 -12.13 7.01
CA ARG A 9 13.09 -11.07 7.69
C ARG A 9 14.15 -10.49 6.77
N ALA A 10 14.84 -11.31 5.98
CA ALA A 10 15.81 -10.84 5.00
C ALA A 10 15.13 -9.99 3.92
N GLY A 11 13.99 -10.44 3.39
CA GLY A 11 13.18 -9.72 2.41
C GLY A 11 12.71 -8.35 2.91
N LEU A 12 12.19 -8.27 4.13
CA LEU A 12 11.77 -6.99 4.74
C LEU A 12 12.96 -6.04 4.95
N ARG A 13 14.10 -6.55 5.42
CA ARG A 13 15.30 -5.73 5.60
C ARG A 13 15.84 -5.18 4.29
N ALA A 14 15.79 -5.98 3.22
CA ALA A 14 16.18 -5.56 1.89
C ALA A 14 15.20 -4.53 1.32
N ASN A 15 13.89 -4.78 1.45
CA ASN A 15 12.83 -3.91 0.94
C ASN A 15 12.85 -2.51 1.58
N PHE A 16 12.96 -2.43 2.91
CA PHE A 16 12.97 -1.14 3.62
C PHE A 16 14.37 -0.53 3.80
N GLY A 17 15.45 -1.24 3.43
CA GLY A 17 16.82 -0.78 3.63
C GLY A 17 17.19 -0.51 5.10
N LEU A 18 16.40 -0.97 6.08
CA LEU A 18 16.57 -0.59 7.50
C LEU A 18 17.92 -1.03 8.07
N ALA A 19 18.47 -2.14 7.59
CA ALA A 19 19.75 -2.66 8.04
C ALA A 19 20.92 -1.78 7.55
N THR A 20 20.89 -1.36 6.28
CA THR A 20 21.91 -0.48 5.70
C THR A 20 21.80 0.93 6.27
N LEU A 21 20.57 1.43 6.45
CA LEU A 21 20.32 2.74 7.06
C LEU A 21 20.86 2.79 8.50
N LYS A 22 20.54 1.77 9.33
CA LYS A 22 21.07 1.67 10.70
C LYS A 22 22.60 1.61 10.71
N TYR A 23 23.20 0.84 9.81
CA TYR A 23 24.66 0.72 9.73
C TYR A 23 25.33 2.05 9.38
N ARG A 24 24.83 2.77 8.36
CA ARG A 24 25.40 4.06 7.92
C ARG A 24 25.22 5.19 8.94
N LEU A 25 24.10 5.18 9.67
CA LEU A 25 23.80 6.18 10.70
C LEU A 25 24.62 6.00 11.97
N PHE A 26 24.66 4.78 12.50
CA PHE A 26 25.24 4.50 13.82
C PHE A 26 26.70 4.09 13.76
N THR A 27 27.14 3.37 12.72
CA THR A 27 28.49 2.81 12.62
C THR A 27 29.42 3.72 11.79
N GLU A 28 29.08 3.95 10.52
CA GLU A 28 29.94 4.78 9.63
C GLU A 28 29.82 6.27 9.89
N LYS A 29 28.76 6.73 10.57
CA LYS A 29 28.43 8.14 10.84
C LYS A 29 28.32 9.05 9.59
N LYS A 30 28.47 8.48 8.39
CA LYS A 30 28.51 9.18 7.09
C LYS A 30 27.18 9.87 6.75
N ASP A 31 26.07 9.27 7.17
CA ASP A 31 24.72 9.72 6.82
C ASP A 31 23.98 10.36 8.02
N ARG A 32 24.69 10.81 9.05
CA ARG A 32 24.06 11.45 10.23
C ARG A 32 23.27 12.71 9.92
N TRP A 33 23.58 13.38 8.81
CA TRP A 33 22.82 14.53 8.32
C TRP A 33 21.38 14.13 7.90
N LEU A 34 21.12 12.84 7.62
CA LEU A 34 19.77 12.34 7.34
C LEU A 34 18.88 12.35 8.59
N VAL A 35 19.43 12.30 9.82
CA VAL A 35 18.65 12.31 11.06
C VAL A 35 17.78 13.56 11.20
N PRO A 36 18.34 14.79 11.11
CA PRO A 36 17.52 15.99 11.17
C PRO A 36 16.58 16.11 9.97
N LEU A 37 16.96 15.61 8.79
CA LEU A 37 16.08 15.60 7.61
C LEU A 37 14.84 14.71 7.82
N VAL A 38 15.04 13.49 8.34
CA VAL A 38 13.95 12.56 8.70
C VAL A 38 13.12 13.12 9.85
N GLY A 39 13.75 13.77 10.82
CA GLY A 39 13.06 14.48 11.91
C GLY A 39 12.16 15.61 11.40
N LEU A 40 12.67 16.44 10.48
CA LEU A 40 11.91 17.50 9.82
C LEU A 40 10.78 16.95 8.94
N ALA A 41 11.04 15.89 8.17
CA ALA A 41 10.01 15.22 7.39
C ALA A 41 8.90 14.66 8.30
N GLY A 42 9.27 14.03 9.42
CA GLY A 42 8.34 13.56 10.43
C GLY A 42 7.49 14.69 11.03
N LEU A 43 8.13 15.82 11.37
CA LEU A 43 7.42 17.01 11.86
C LEU A 43 6.46 17.61 10.83
N GLY A 44 6.83 17.61 9.54
CA GLY A 44 5.96 18.08 8.45
C GLY A 44 4.72 17.22 8.23
N VAL A 45 4.79 15.94 8.60
CA VAL A 45 3.68 14.99 8.49
C VAL A 45 2.65 15.15 9.61
N VAL A 46 3.05 15.63 10.79
CA VAL A 46 2.15 15.86 11.93
C VAL A 46 0.97 16.80 11.62
N PRO A 47 1.16 18.02 11.08
CA PRO A 47 0.03 18.92 10.79
C PRO A 47 -0.89 18.37 9.70
N MET A 48 -0.35 17.58 8.76
CA MET A 48 -1.17 16.89 7.76
C MET A 48 -2.13 15.90 8.43
N PHE A 49 -1.63 15.01 9.29
CA PHE A 49 -2.49 14.06 10.01
C PHE A 49 -3.45 14.76 10.97
N TYR A 50 -3.02 15.83 11.63
CA TYR A 50 -3.90 16.64 12.47
C TYR A 50 -5.07 17.23 11.68
N GLY A 51 -4.79 17.80 10.49
CA GLY A 51 -5.83 18.28 9.58
C GLY A 51 -6.80 17.19 9.13
N VAL A 52 -6.30 15.99 8.85
CA VAL A 52 -7.14 14.82 8.52
C VAL A 52 -8.05 14.45 9.69
N VAL A 53 -7.53 14.40 10.92
CA VAL A 53 -8.33 14.13 12.13
C VAL A 53 -9.44 15.18 12.30
N LEU A 54 -9.12 16.47 12.15
CA LEU A 54 -10.11 17.54 12.23
C LEU A 54 -11.18 17.41 11.14
N LEU A 55 -10.80 17.09 9.90
CA LEU A 55 -11.74 16.86 8.82
C LEU A 55 -12.71 15.73 9.18
N ILE A 56 -12.19 14.59 9.64
CA ILE A 56 -13.00 13.43 10.05
C ILE A 56 -13.95 13.80 11.19
N GLN A 57 -13.49 14.56 12.18
CA GLN A 57 -14.32 15.04 13.29
C GLN A 57 -15.47 15.93 12.80
N ASN A 58 -15.18 16.90 11.93
CA ASN A 58 -16.21 17.78 11.39
C ASN A 58 -17.26 16.99 10.60
N VAL A 59 -16.83 16.09 9.73
CA VAL A 59 -17.73 15.24 8.94
C VAL A 59 -18.57 14.33 9.86
N TYR A 60 -17.99 13.79 10.93
CA TYR A 60 -18.72 13.02 11.94
C TYR A 60 -19.85 13.85 12.58
N TYR A 61 -19.57 15.09 13.02
CA TYR A 61 -20.59 15.93 13.66
C TYR A 61 -21.68 16.39 12.69
N VAL A 62 -21.38 16.51 11.40
CA VAL A 62 -22.38 16.79 10.36
C VAL A 62 -23.29 15.58 10.12
N LEU A 63 -22.74 14.36 10.10
CA LEU A 63 -23.50 13.15 9.77
C LEU A 63 -24.21 12.51 10.97
N ARG A 64 -23.75 12.76 12.20
CA ARG A 64 -24.34 12.21 13.42
C ARG A 64 -25.83 12.57 13.62
N PRO A 65 -26.28 13.82 13.42
CA PRO A 65 -27.70 14.15 13.50
C PRO A 65 -28.57 13.43 12.47
N MET A 66 -27.97 12.97 11.36
CA MET A 66 -28.62 12.22 10.30
C MET A 66 -28.59 10.70 10.54
N GLY A 67 -27.93 10.23 11.60
CA GLY A 67 -27.72 8.81 11.86
C GLY A 67 -26.80 8.11 10.85
N GLN A 68 -26.00 8.87 10.09
CA GLN A 68 -25.14 8.38 9.01
C GLN A 68 -23.65 8.38 9.38
N GLU A 69 -23.30 8.52 10.65
CA GLU A 69 -21.89 8.57 11.11
C GLU A 69 -21.09 7.31 10.75
N ARG A 70 -21.76 6.17 10.58
CA ARG A 70 -21.13 4.91 10.15
C ARG A 70 -20.59 4.97 8.71
N ALA A 71 -21.10 5.87 7.87
CA ALA A 71 -20.65 6.02 6.50
C ALA A 71 -19.16 6.38 6.41
N LEU A 72 -18.60 7.09 7.39
CA LEU A 72 -17.17 7.41 7.44
C LEU A 72 -16.29 6.15 7.43
N LEU A 73 -16.66 5.12 8.19
CA LEU A 73 -15.90 3.87 8.23
C LEU A 73 -15.96 3.18 6.88
N SER A 74 -17.16 3.11 6.29
CA SER A 74 -17.35 2.53 4.97
C SER A 74 -16.49 3.26 3.93
N PHE A 75 -16.51 4.59 3.90
CA PHE A 75 -15.69 5.37 2.98
C PHE A 75 -14.19 5.20 3.23
N GLY A 76 -13.74 5.17 4.48
CA GLY A 76 -12.35 4.93 4.83
C GLY A 76 -11.86 3.56 4.38
N VAL A 77 -12.66 2.51 4.62
CA VAL A 77 -12.37 1.14 4.19
C VAL A 77 -12.37 1.03 2.67
N LEU A 78 -13.36 1.59 1.99
CA LEU A 78 -13.45 1.60 0.52
C LEU A 78 -12.25 2.34 -0.09
N ALA A 79 -11.88 3.50 0.44
CA ALA A 79 -10.69 4.24 0.01
C ALA A 79 -9.42 3.40 0.21
N GLY A 80 -9.30 2.72 1.35
CA GLY A 80 -8.22 1.76 1.61
C GLY A 80 -8.18 0.64 0.57
N GLN A 81 -9.31 0.00 0.26
CA GLN A 81 -9.40 -1.06 -0.74
C GLN A 81 -9.01 -0.58 -2.14
N LEU A 82 -9.45 0.61 -2.54
CA LEU A 82 -9.07 1.22 -3.81
C LEU A 82 -7.57 1.52 -3.87
N LEU A 83 -6.97 2.00 -2.78
CA LEU A 83 -5.52 2.21 -2.70
C LEU A 83 -4.75 0.89 -2.83
N ILE A 84 -5.21 -0.18 -2.17
CA ILE A 84 -4.57 -1.51 -2.31
C ILE A 84 -4.73 -2.01 -3.75
N LEU A 85 -5.88 -1.83 -4.39
CA LEU A 85 -6.03 -2.23 -5.79
C LEU A 85 -5.09 -1.45 -6.72
N LEU A 86 -4.96 -0.14 -6.51
CA LEU A 86 -4.09 0.72 -7.32
C LEU A 86 -2.61 0.38 -7.15
N PHE A 87 -2.14 0.30 -5.90
CA PHE A 87 -0.73 0.06 -5.60
C PHE A 87 -0.36 -1.43 -5.59
N GLY A 88 -1.29 -2.32 -5.29
CA GLY A 88 -1.08 -3.76 -5.18
C GLY A 88 -0.67 -4.40 -6.50
N VAL A 89 -1.25 -3.96 -7.62
CA VAL A 89 -0.81 -4.41 -8.96
C VAL A 89 0.66 -4.06 -9.17
N TYR A 90 1.06 -2.83 -8.83
CA TYR A 90 2.45 -2.39 -8.95
C TYR A 90 3.39 -3.19 -8.02
N TYR A 91 3.01 -3.38 -6.76
CA TYR A 91 3.81 -4.16 -5.80
C TYR A 91 3.96 -5.61 -6.23
N VAL A 92 2.90 -6.26 -6.72
CA VAL A 92 2.95 -7.64 -7.19
C VAL A 92 3.84 -7.75 -8.42
N ILE A 93 3.72 -6.85 -9.40
CA ILE A 93 4.60 -6.85 -10.59
C ILE A 93 6.06 -6.61 -10.18
N ALA A 94 6.33 -5.64 -9.30
CA ALA A 94 7.69 -5.35 -8.84
C ALA A 94 8.30 -6.54 -8.07
N ALA A 95 7.53 -7.17 -7.18
CA ALA A 95 8.01 -8.25 -6.33
C ALA A 95 8.17 -9.58 -7.07
N PHE A 96 7.26 -9.91 -7.99
CA PHE A 96 7.18 -11.22 -8.66
C PHE A 96 7.69 -11.22 -10.10
N TYR A 97 7.58 -10.12 -10.85
CA TYR A 97 7.92 -10.08 -12.30
C TYR A 97 9.27 -9.42 -12.59
N PHE A 98 9.60 -8.31 -11.93
CA PHE A 98 10.87 -7.59 -12.15
C PHE A 98 12.02 -8.02 -11.23
N ALA A 99 11.75 -8.92 -10.29
CA ALA A 99 12.78 -9.44 -9.40
C ALA A 99 13.76 -10.36 -10.17
N ARG A 100 14.89 -9.79 -10.61
CA ARG A 100 16.10 -10.55 -11.01
C ARG A 100 16.64 -11.43 -9.88
N ASP A 101 16.11 -11.29 -8.67
CA ASP A 101 16.46 -12.08 -7.50
C ASP A 101 16.16 -13.58 -7.68
N LEU A 102 15.24 -13.96 -8.58
CA LEU A 102 14.92 -15.37 -8.77
C LEU A 102 16.15 -16.17 -9.22
N ASP A 103 16.98 -15.59 -10.09
CA ASP A 103 18.23 -16.20 -10.58
C ASP A 103 19.31 -16.28 -9.48
N LEU A 104 19.30 -15.33 -8.54
CA LEU A 104 20.18 -15.27 -7.36
C LEU A 104 19.75 -16.22 -6.22
N LEU A 105 18.48 -16.67 -6.24
CA LEU A 105 17.90 -17.58 -5.25
C LEU A 105 18.02 -19.06 -5.65
N ILE A 106 18.30 -19.37 -6.93
CA ILE A 106 18.54 -20.73 -7.45
C ILE A 106 19.68 -21.46 -6.71
N PRO A 107 20.84 -20.84 -6.39
CA PRO A 107 21.93 -21.55 -5.71
C PRO A 107 21.73 -21.69 -4.20
N LEU A 108 20.72 -21.07 -3.60
CA LEU A 108 20.46 -21.18 -2.15
C LEU A 108 19.59 -22.42 -1.86
N PRO A 109 19.82 -23.14 -0.75
CA PRO A 109 19.05 -24.34 -0.37
C PRO A 109 17.66 -23.97 0.21
N LEU A 110 16.92 -23.14 -0.52
CA LEU A 110 15.57 -22.66 -0.19
C LEU A 110 14.56 -23.33 -1.09
N ARG A 111 13.41 -23.75 -0.53
CA ARG A 111 12.34 -24.29 -1.36
C ARG A 111 11.69 -23.13 -2.14
N PRO A 112 11.32 -23.29 -3.42
CA PRO A 112 10.65 -22.24 -4.20
C PRO A 112 9.41 -21.66 -3.50
N GLY A 113 8.65 -22.49 -2.77
CA GLY A 113 7.51 -22.05 -1.97
C GLY A 113 7.87 -21.13 -0.80
N GLU A 114 9.04 -21.29 -0.18
CA GLU A 114 9.50 -20.41 0.91
C GLU A 114 9.87 -19.02 0.38
N VAL A 115 10.45 -18.96 -0.82
CA VAL A 115 10.79 -17.71 -1.51
C VAL A 115 9.53 -16.95 -1.93
N MET A 116 8.57 -17.64 -2.56
CA MET A 116 7.30 -17.03 -2.95
C MET A 116 6.52 -16.53 -1.74
N ALA A 117 6.43 -17.33 -0.66
CA ALA A 117 5.78 -16.91 0.58
C ALA A 117 6.46 -15.69 1.20
N SER A 118 7.79 -15.62 1.16
CA SER A 118 8.52 -14.43 1.62
C SER A 118 8.20 -13.17 0.82
N LYS A 119 8.18 -13.26 -0.51
CA LYS A 119 7.86 -12.11 -1.37
C LYS A 119 6.41 -11.66 -1.18
N PHE A 120 5.48 -12.61 -1.08
CA PHE A 120 4.09 -12.33 -0.77
C PHE A 120 3.94 -11.62 0.58
N ALA A 121 4.62 -12.09 1.63
CA ALA A 121 4.58 -11.45 2.94
C ALA A 121 5.10 -10.00 2.90
N VAL A 122 6.17 -9.72 2.13
CA VAL A 122 6.69 -8.36 1.95
C VAL A 122 5.67 -7.48 1.24
N VAL A 123 4.98 -7.98 0.22
CA VAL A 123 3.91 -7.24 -0.50
C VAL A 123 2.77 -6.91 0.46
N VAL A 124 2.24 -7.90 1.19
CA VAL A 124 1.13 -7.70 2.15
C VAL A 124 1.49 -6.67 3.21
N ILE A 125 2.72 -6.72 3.74
CA ILE A 125 3.17 -5.75 4.75
C ILE A 125 3.26 -4.33 4.17
N ASN A 126 3.74 -4.18 2.94
CA ASN A 126 3.74 -2.89 2.26
C ASN A 126 2.33 -2.36 2.06
N GLU A 127 1.39 -3.21 1.61
CA GLU A 127 0.00 -2.82 1.43
C GLU A 127 -0.65 -2.36 2.73
N TRP A 128 -0.47 -3.09 3.84
CA TRP A 128 -0.95 -2.66 5.16
C TRP A 128 -0.39 -1.29 5.54
N LEU A 129 0.92 -1.07 5.35
CA LEU A 129 1.56 0.21 5.67
C LEU A 129 1.01 1.35 4.80
N THR A 130 0.78 1.11 3.51
CA THR A 130 0.20 2.09 2.58
C THR A 130 -1.21 2.49 3.01
N VAL A 131 -2.09 1.52 3.33
CA VAL A 131 -3.45 1.86 3.77
C VAL A 131 -3.51 2.39 5.20
N ALA A 132 -2.50 2.13 6.02
CA ALA A 132 -2.43 2.67 7.37
C ALA A 132 -2.61 4.19 7.38
N ALA A 133 -1.99 4.88 6.40
CA ALA A 133 -2.03 6.33 6.28
C ALA A 133 -3.45 6.90 6.06
N VAL A 134 -4.40 6.09 5.58
CA VAL A 134 -5.76 6.52 5.25
C VAL A 134 -6.79 5.90 6.20
N VAL A 135 -6.70 4.59 6.45
CA VAL A 135 -7.71 3.86 7.23
C VAL A 135 -7.54 4.08 8.73
N LEU A 136 -6.31 4.16 9.24
CA LEU A 136 -6.10 4.34 10.68
C LEU A 136 -6.60 5.69 11.18
N PRO A 137 -6.35 6.84 10.51
CA PRO A 137 -6.93 8.11 10.93
C PRO A 137 -8.45 8.06 11.03
N VAL A 138 -9.12 7.44 10.06
CA VAL A 138 -10.59 7.30 10.06
C VAL A 138 -11.07 6.43 11.22
N THR A 139 -10.54 5.22 11.34
CA THR A 139 -10.98 4.25 12.36
C THR A 139 -10.63 4.71 13.78
N VAL A 140 -9.43 5.25 14.01
CA VAL A 140 -9.03 5.73 15.33
C VAL A 140 -9.83 6.96 15.74
N THR A 141 -9.97 7.94 14.84
CA THR A 141 -10.71 9.17 15.15
C THR A 141 -12.17 8.87 15.45
N LEU A 142 -12.82 8.02 14.66
CA LEU A 142 -14.22 7.68 14.87
C LEU A 142 -14.43 6.92 16.18
N GLY A 143 -13.53 5.99 16.52
CA GLY A 143 -13.55 5.27 17.79
C GLY A 143 -13.40 6.21 18.99
N ALA A 144 -12.51 7.19 18.88
CA ALA A 144 -12.30 8.19 19.93
C ALA A 144 -13.50 9.14 20.10
N VAL A 145 -14.02 9.70 19.01
CA VAL A 145 -15.11 10.70 19.04
C VAL A 145 -16.45 10.07 19.45
N SER A 146 -16.73 8.85 18.99
CA SER A 146 -17.93 8.11 19.39
C SER A 146 -17.84 7.47 20.78
N ARG A 147 -16.67 7.57 21.46
CA ARG A 147 -16.37 6.88 22.72
C ARG A 147 -16.68 5.38 22.63
N ALA A 148 -16.22 4.76 21.56
CA ALA A 148 -16.56 3.39 21.24
C ALA A 148 -15.97 2.39 22.26
N GLY A 149 -16.77 1.38 22.61
CA GLY A 149 -16.35 0.30 23.51
C GLY A 149 -15.34 -0.67 22.87
N VAL A 150 -14.85 -1.62 23.66
CA VAL A 150 -13.82 -2.60 23.24
C VAL A 150 -14.19 -3.36 21.95
N GLY A 151 -15.47 -3.71 21.78
CA GLY A 151 -15.94 -4.43 20.58
C GLY A 151 -15.68 -3.68 19.27
N TYR A 152 -15.70 -2.35 19.29
CA TYR A 152 -15.35 -1.54 18.12
C TYR A 152 -13.88 -1.71 17.74
N TRP A 153 -12.98 -1.61 18.71
CA TRP A 153 -11.54 -1.71 18.47
C TRP A 153 -11.13 -3.10 17.96
N VAL A 154 -11.75 -4.14 18.52
CA VAL A 154 -11.56 -5.52 18.03
C VAL A 154 -12.02 -5.64 16.59
N ASN A 155 -13.23 -5.18 16.27
CA ASN A 155 -13.76 -5.24 14.90
C ASN A 155 -12.93 -4.39 13.92
N ALA A 156 -12.51 -3.19 14.31
CA ALA A 156 -11.67 -2.32 13.50
C ALA A 156 -10.33 -2.99 13.18
N ALA A 157 -9.70 -3.64 14.17
CA ALA A 157 -8.46 -4.38 13.98
C ALA A 157 -8.64 -5.57 13.03
N LEU A 158 -9.72 -6.34 13.19
CA LEU A 158 -10.03 -7.48 12.30
C LEU A 158 -10.30 -7.03 10.87
N VAL A 159 -11.11 -5.98 10.69
CA VAL A 159 -11.40 -5.40 9.36
C VAL A 159 -10.12 -4.86 8.72
N TYR A 160 -9.28 -4.17 9.48
CA TYR A 160 -8.01 -3.66 8.98
C TYR A 160 -7.03 -4.79 8.58
N ALA A 161 -6.98 -5.88 9.37
CA ALA A 161 -6.18 -7.05 9.00
C ALA A 161 -6.70 -7.73 7.72
N ALA A 162 -8.03 -7.79 7.55
CA ALA A 162 -8.69 -8.40 6.39
C ALA A 162 -8.72 -7.49 5.15
N LEU A 163 -8.38 -6.21 5.27
CA LEU A 163 -8.45 -5.24 4.16
C LEU A 163 -7.78 -5.70 2.86
N PRO A 164 -6.55 -6.27 2.88
CA PRO A 164 -5.89 -6.67 1.64
C PRO A 164 -6.45 -7.95 1.03
N VAL A 165 -7.29 -8.71 1.72
CA VAL A 165 -7.75 -10.03 1.24
C VAL A 165 -8.51 -9.91 -0.08
N ILE A 166 -9.50 -9.02 -0.14
CA ILE A 166 -10.31 -8.81 -1.36
C ILE A 166 -9.45 -8.22 -2.50
N PRO A 167 -8.69 -7.12 -2.29
CA PRO A 167 -7.79 -6.60 -3.30
C PRO A 167 -6.78 -7.62 -3.80
N LEU A 168 -6.10 -8.39 -2.94
CA LEU A 168 -5.11 -9.37 -3.36
C LEU A 168 -5.74 -10.52 -4.15
N ALA A 169 -6.95 -10.95 -3.80
CA ALA A 169 -7.70 -11.91 -4.60
C ALA A 169 -7.95 -11.34 -6.01
N LEU A 170 -8.41 -10.10 -6.12
CA LEU A 170 -8.62 -9.43 -7.40
C LEU A 170 -7.31 -9.21 -8.19
N VAL A 171 -6.23 -8.80 -7.52
CA VAL A 171 -4.91 -8.62 -8.14
C VAL A 171 -4.37 -9.96 -8.64
N SER A 172 -4.52 -11.05 -7.88
CA SER A 172 -4.07 -12.38 -8.31
C SER A 172 -4.83 -12.84 -9.56
N LEU A 173 -6.15 -12.63 -9.61
CA LEU A 173 -6.97 -12.90 -10.78
C LEU A 173 -6.56 -12.01 -11.97
N ALA A 174 -6.34 -10.73 -11.74
CA ALA A 174 -5.91 -9.77 -12.76
C ALA A 174 -4.53 -10.13 -13.32
N VAL A 175 -3.59 -10.57 -12.48
CA VAL A 175 -2.25 -11.02 -12.90
C VAL A 175 -2.35 -12.30 -13.73
N VAL A 176 -3.15 -13.29 -13.30
CA VAL A 176 -3.37 -14.51 -14.09
C VAL A 176 -4.02 -14.21 -15.44
N ALA A 177 -5.03 -13.33 -15.46
CA ALA A 177 -5.66 -12.86 -16.68
C ALA A 177 -4.65 -12.15 -17.59
N LEU A 178 -3.88 -11.19 -17.05
CA LEU A 178 -2.82 -10.48 -17.76
C LEU A 178 -1.82 -11.46 -18.35
N MET A 179 -1.37 -12.46 -17.59
CA MET A 179 -0.45 -13.49 -18.08
C MET A 179 -1.06 -14.31 -19.21
N ARG A 180 -2.36 -14.62 -19.18
CA ARG A 180 -3.04 -15.29 -20.29
C ARG A 180 -2.99 -14.47 -21.57
N PHE A 181 -3.16 -13.15 -21.49
CA PHE A 181 -3.07 -12.25 -22.66
C PHE A 181 -1.61 -12.00 -23.10
N VAL A 182 -0.69 -11.86 -22.15
CA VAL A 182 0.73 -11.58 -22.42
C VAL A 182 1.45 -12.83 -22.95
N ASN A 183 1.16 -14.02 -22.42
CA ASN A 183 1.75 -15.28 -22.89
C ASN A 183 1.21 -15.73 -24.26
N ILE A 184 0.09 -15.14 -24.72
CA ILE A 184 -0.43 -15.29 -26.09
C ILE A 184 0.31 -14.38 -27.09
N SER A 185 1.00 -13.34 -26.64
CA SER A 185 1.68 -12.42 -27.54
C SER A 185 3.18 -12.68 -27.57
N ARG A 186 3.67 -13.15 -28.73
CA ARG A 186 5.10 -13.10 -29.09
C ARG A 186 5.68 -11.68 -29.13
N LYS A 187 4.90 -10.63 -28.80
CA LYS A 187 5.28 -9.21 -28.84
C LYS A 187 4.98 -8.52 -27.50
N LYS A 188 5.61 -8.97 -26.42
CA LYS A 188 5.54 -8.36 -25.07
C LYS A 188 5.74 -6.84 -25.10
N ASP A 189 6.70 -6.38 -25.89
CA ASP A 189 6.98 -4.94 -26.02
C ASP A 189 5.84 -4.16 -26.68
N ALA A 190 5.13 -4.76 -27.63
CA ALA A 190 4.00 -4.09 -28.30
C ALA A 190 2.79 -3.93 -27.36
N LEU A 191 2.56 -4.87 -26.44
CA LEU A 191 1.49 -4.77 -25.45
C LEU A 191 1.81 -3.74 -24.36
N ILE A 192 3.07 -3.69 -23.90
CA ILE A 192 3.53 -2.65 -22.97
C ILE A 192 3.41 -1.27 -23.61
N LEU A 193 3.83 -1.14 -24.88
CA LEU A 193 3.71 0.11 -25.63
C LEU A 193 2.25 0.51 -25.83
N ALA A 194 1.38 -0.41 -26.26
CA ALA A 194 -0.04 -0.14 -26.45
C ALA A 194 -0.77 0.21 -25.14
N GLY A 195 -0.46 -0.49 -24.05
CA GLY A 195 -1.01 -0.21 -22.72
C GLY A 195 -0.56 1.16 -22.19
N SER A 196 0.71 1.52 -22.38
CA SER A 196 1.25 2.82 -21.99
C SER A 196 0.63 3.97 -22.80
N LEU A 197 0.45 3.79 -24.11
CA LEU A 197 -0.21 4.77 -24.98
C LEU A 197 -1.69 4.96 -24.63
N LEU A 198 -2.40 3.87 -24.32
CA LEU A 198 -3.78 3.94 -23.83
C LEU A 198 -3.88 4.70 -22.51
N LEU A 199 -3.00 4.42 -21.55
CA LEU A 199 -2.95 5.12 -20.25
C LEU A 199 -2.67 6.61 -20.41
N ILE A 200 -1.71 6.98 -21.27
CA ILE A 200 -1.41 8.38 -21.57
C ILE A 200 -2.63 9.06 -22.21
N GLY A 201 -3.25 8.42 -23.20
CA GLY A 201 -4.45 8.94 -23.86
C GLY A 201 -5.61 9.16 -22.89
N LEU A 202 -5.86 8.20 -22.00
CA LEU A 202 -6.90 8.30 -20.97
C LEU A 202 -6.59 9.41 -19.97
N SER A 203 -5.32 9.52 -19.54
CA SER A 203 -4.87 10.55 -18.61
C SER A 203 -5.04 11.96 -19.19
N VAL A 204 -4.73 12.15 -20.47
CA VAL A 204 -4.93 13.41 -21.19
C VAL A 204 -6.43 13.70 -21.36
N ALA A 205 -7.23 12.70 -21.71
CA ALA A 205 -8.68 12.86 -21.86
C ALA A 205 -9.35 13.30 -20.54
N VAL A 206 -8.92 12.71 -19.41
CA VAL A 206 -9.39 13.11 -18.07
C VAL A 206 -8.93 14.54 -17.73
N GLN A 207 -7.69 14.92 -18.03
CA GLN A 207 -7.20 16.29 -17.80
C GLN A 207 -7.97 17.32 -18.63
N VAL A 208 -8.27 17.04 -19.90
CA VAL A 208 -9.06 17.93 -20.76
C VAL A 208 -10.52 17.99 -20.32
N GLY A 209 -11.09 16.86 -19.89
CA GLY A 209 -12.45 16.82 -19.34
C GLY A 209 -12.59 17.65 -18.06
N LEU A 210 -11.66 17.50 -17.12
CA LEU A 210 -11.63 18.26 -15.87
C LEU A 210 -11.26 19.74 -16.09
N GLY A 211 -10.39 20.03 -17.05
CA GLY A 211 -10.03 21.40 -17.43
C GLY A 211 -11.19 22.19 -18.04
N ARG A 212 -12.15 21.50 -18.68
CA ARG A 212 -13.39 22.12 -19.18
C ARG A 212 -14.43 22.38 -18.09
N SER A 213 -14.39 21.65 -16.98
CA SER A 213 -15.32 21.86 -15.86
C SER A 213 -14.88 22.93 -14.84
N GLY A 214 -13.63 23.40 -14.91
CA GLY A 214 -13.06 24.40 -13.99
C GLY A 214 -12.99 25.83 -14.53
N GLY A 215 -13.57 26.09 -15.71
CA GLY A 215 -13.53 27.40 -16.40
C GLY A 215 -14.91 28.05 -16.60
N GLY A 216 -15.85 27.82 -15.68
CA GLY A 216 -17.16 28.48 -15.62
C GLY A 216 -17.29 29.35 -14.37
#